data_AF-A0A7S1U9R3-F1
#
_entry.id   AF-A0A7S1U9R3-F1
#
_cell.length_a   1.000
_cell.length_b   1.000
_cell.length_c   1.000
_cell.angle_alpha   90.00
_cell.angle_beta   90.00
_cell.angle_gamma   90.00
#
_symmetry.space_group_name_H-M   'P 1'
#
loop_
_entity.id
_entity.type
_entity.pdbx_description
1 polymer ?
#
loop_
_entity_poly.entity_id
_entity_poly.type
_entity_poly.pdbx_seq_one_letter_code
_entity_poly.pdbx_strand_id
1 'polypeptide(L)'
;VLSSSLAWARARGFRQAHIGPCPPQRGNNFIFWCHPSHQRTPTKERLVEWYKALFARAQELGAVGQVRQLYDAHFASLSTPEDDRRGGGGRRVGGGGGGGKGKGKGKGKGKK
;
A
#
# COMPACT_ATOMS: atom_id res chain seq x y z
N VAL A 1 -5.16 -14.32 -14.39
CA VAL A 1 -5.14 -15.42 -13.40
C VAL A 1 -5.40 -14.91 -11.99
N LEU A 2 -4.52 -14.12 -11.37
CA LEU A 2 -4.76 -13.68 -9.98
C LEU A 2 -6.04 -12.84 -9.83
N SER A 3 -6.29 -11.89 -10.73
CA SER A 3 -7.55 -11.11 -10.73
C SER A 3 -8.80 -11.99 -10.84
N SER A 4 -8.80 -12.98 -11.73
CA SER A 4 -9.89 -13.95 -11.89
C SER A 4 -10.02 -14.87 -10.67
N SER A 5 -8.92 -15.27 -10.04
CA SER A 5 -8.95 -16.04 -8.79
C SER A 5 -9.57 -15.24 -7.64
N LEU A 6 -9.31 -13.93 -7.57
CA LEU A 6 -9.91 -13.03 -6.57
C LEU A 6 -11.40 -12.82 -6.81
N ALA A 7 -11.83 -12.60 -8.06
CA ALA A 7 -13.26 -12.59 -8.42
C ALA A 7 -13.92 -13.95 -8.07
N TRP A 8 -13.19 -15.03 -8.39
CA TRP A 8 -13.32 -16.41 -7.93
C TRP A 8 -13.78 -16.53 -6.47
N ALA A 9 -12.89 -16.08 -5.60
CA ALA A 9 -13.02 -16.03 -4.15
C ALA A 9 -14.23 -15.21 -3.71
N ARG A 10 -14.36 -14.00 -4.24
CA ARG A 10 -15.45 -13.09 -3.87
C ARG A 10 -16.83 -13.70 -4.16
N ALA A 11 -17.01 -14.34 -5.32
CA ALA A 11 -18.29 -14.95 -5.69
C ALA A 11 -18.73 -16.08 -4.74
N ARG A 12 -17.79 -16.68 -4.00
CA ARG A 12 -18.07 -17.74 -3.01
C ARG A 12 -18.09 -17.24 -1.57
N GLY A 13 -18.13 -15.92 -1.38
CA GLY A 13 -18.32 -15.30 -0.07
C GLY A 13 -17.04 -14.96 0.70
N PHE A 14 -15.85 -15.18 0.11
CA PHE A 14 -14.61 -14.72 0.74
C PHE A 14 -14.54 -13.19 0.75
N ARG A 15 -14.31 -12.61 1.93
CA ARG A 15 -14.35 -11.14 2.14
C ARG A 15 -12.98 -10.47 2.10
N GLN A 16 -11.92 -11.20 2.43
CA GLN A 16 -10.56 -10.68 2.50
C GLN A 16 -9.58 -11.69 1.89
N ALA A 17 -8.50 -11.18 1.31
CA ALA A 17 -7.39 -11.96 0.78
C ALA A 17 -6.09 -11.29 1.21
N HIS A 18 -5.13 -12.09 1.69
CA HIS A 18 -3.83 -11.62 2.14
C HIS A 18 -2.75 -12.16 1.20
N ILE A 19 -1.88 -11.30 0.72
CA ILE A 19 -0.78 -11.66 -0.18
C ILE A 19 0.53 -11.19 0.46
N GLY A 20 1.45 -12.12 0.69
CA GLY A 20 2.79 -11.85 1.19
C GLY A 20 3.80 -11.81 0.03
N PRO A 21 4.20 -10.63 -0.46
CA PRO A 21 5.21 -10.53 -1.50
C PRO A 21 6.59 -10.88 -0.92
N CYS A 22 7.08 -12.07 -1.24
CA CYS A 22 8.43 -12.51 -0.89
C CYS A 22 9.12 -13.02 -2.17
N PRO A 23 10.16 -12.32 -2.69
CA PRO A 23 10.98 -12.89 -3.75
C PRO A 23 11.76 -14.10 -3.19
N PRO A 24 11.93 -15.17 -3.97
CA PRO A 24 12.74 -16.30 -3.53
C PRO A 24 14.20 -15.87 -3.39
N GLN A 25 14.90 -16.41 -2.40
CA GLN A 25 16.35 -16.19 -2.28
C GLN A 25 17.07 -16.85 -3.46
N ARG A 26 18.27 -16.35 -3.80
CA ARG A 26 19.09 -16.94 -4.87
C ARG A 26 19.33 -18.42 -4.57
N GLY A 27 18.93 -19.30 -5.49
CA GLY A 27 19.05 -20.75 -5.35
C GLY A 27 17.81 -21.45 -4.78
N ASN A 28 16.80 -20.71 -4.30
CA ASN A 28 15.55 -21.28 -3.81
C ASN A 28 14.46 -21.21 -4.89
N ASN A 29 13.71 -22.30 -5.02
CA ASN A 29 12.60 -22.43 -5.96
C ASN A 29 11.28 -22.54 -5.19
N PHE A 30 10.23 -21.84 -5.62
CA PHE A 30 8.92 -21.97 -4.98
C PHE A 30 8.11 -23.17 -5.50
N ILE A 31 8.05 -23.36 -6.82
CA ILE A 31 7.18 -24.37 -7.45
C ILE A 31 8.00 -25.22 -8.43
N PHE A 32 8.68 -24.60 -9.39
CA PHE A 32 9.40 -25.33 -10.43
C PHE A 32 10.83 -25.67 -10.00
N TRP A 33 11.22 -26.93 -10.13
CA TRP A 33 12.51 -27.44 -9.66
C TRP A 33 13.73 -26.83 -10.36
N CYS A 34 13.61 -26.43 -11.63
CA CYS A 34 14.67 -25.80 -12.39
C CYS A 34 14.14 -24.63 -13.22
N HIS A 35 14.91 -23.54 -13.25
CA HIS A 35 14.60 -22.32 -14.00
C HIS A 35 15.62 -22.14 -15.13
N PRO A 36 15.21 -21.63 -16.31
CA PRO A 36 16.15 -21.30 -17.38
C PRO A 36 17.26 -20.35 -16.89
N SER A 37 18.50 -20.56 -17.34
CA SER A 37 19.68 -19.79 -16.87
C SER A 37 19.58 -18.27 -17.15
N HIS A 38 18.80 -17.87 -18.14
CA HIS A 38 18.57 -16.47 -18.49
C HIS A 38 17.44 -15.81 -17.66
N GLN A 39 16.66 -16.58 -16.90
CA GLN A 39 15.55 -16.05 -16.10
C GLN A 39 16.08 -15.35 -14.84
N ARG A 40 15.77 -14.05 -14.71
CA ARG A 40 16.19 -13.23 -13.56
C ARG A 40 15.10 -13.19 -12.50
N THR A 41 15.47 -13.41 -11.24
CA THR A 41 14.56 -13.19 -10.10
C THR A 41 14.30 -11.69 -9.93
N PRO A 42 13.04 -11.23 -9.87
CA PRO A 42 12.73 -9.82 -9.63
C PRO A 42 13.20 -9.40 -8.23
N THR A 43 13.60 -8.13 -8.09
CA THR A 43 13.86 -7.55 -6.77
C THR A 43 12.55 -7.42 -5.99
N LYS A 44 12.64 -7.25 -4.68
CA LYS A 44 11.47 -7.05 -3.81
C LYS A 44 10.62 -5.87 -4.30
N GLU A 45 11.24 -4.77 -4.67
CA GLU A 45 10.60 -3.54 -5.13
C GLU A 45 9.84 -3.78 -6.43
N ARG A 46 10.48 -4.46 -7.40
CA ARG A 46 9.84 -4.81 -8.68
C ARG A 46 8.66 -5.75 -8.49
N LEU A 47 8.78 -6.73 -7.59
CA LEU A 47 7.69 -7.65 -7.27
C LEU A 47 6.51 -6.89 -6.65
N VAL A 48 6.77 -5.96 -5.72
CA VAL A 48 5.76 -5.12 -5.10
C VAL A 48 5.04 -4.26 -6.14
N GLU A 49 5.76 -3.60 -7.04
CA GLU A 49 5.15 -2.79 -8.11
C GLU A 49 4.29 -3.63 -9.06
N TRP A 50 4.75 -4.84 -9.39
CA TRP A 50 3.97 -5.77 -10.21
C TRP A 50 2.63 -6.12 -9.54
N TYR A 51 2.63 -6.38 -8.23
CA TYR A 51 1.39 -6.64 -7.47
C TYR A 51 0.48 -5.41 -7.44
N LYS A 52 1.02 -4.21 -7.23
CA LYS A 52 0.22 -2.96 -7.24
C LYS A 52 -0.48 -2.77 -8.58
N ALA A 53 0.23 -2.95 -9.69
CA ALA A 53 -0.36 -2.86 -11.04
C ALA A 53 -1.47 -3.89 -11.25
N LEU A 54 -1.25 -5.13 -10.79
CA LEU A 54 -2.25 -6.19 -10.86
C LEU A 54 -3.51 -5.85 -10.05
N PHE A 55 -3.34 -5.29 -8.86
CA PHE A 55 -4.45 -4.91 -8.00
C PHE A 55 -5.24 -3.72 -8.56
N ALA A 56 -4.55 -2.72 -9.10
CA ALA A 56 -5.20 -1.61 -9.80
C ALA A 56 -6.11 -2.16 -10.91
N ARG A 57 -5.59 -3.09 -11.73
CA ARG A 57 -6.40 -3.76 -12.75
C ARG A 57 -7.56 -4.57 -12.17
N ALA A 58 -7.36 -5.24 -11.05
CA ALA A 58 -8.43 -6.00 -10.39
C ALA A 58 -9.53 -5.10 -9.82
N GLN A 59 -9.20 -3.87 -9.40
CA GLN A 59 -10.18 -2.86 -8.99
C GLN A 59 -10.97 -2.32 -10.17
N GLU A 60 -10.32 -2.02 -11.29
CA GLU A 60 -11.00 -1.61 -12.55
C GLU A 60 -12.01 -2.65 -13.01
N LEU A 61 -11.69 -3.94 -12.86
CA LEU A 61 -12.57 -5.06 -13.20
C LEU A 61 -13.66 -5.34 -12.14
N GLY A 62 -13.69 -4.58 -11.04
CA GLY A 62 -14.64 -4.78 -9.93
C GLY A 62 -14.40 -6.04 -9.09
N ALA A 63 -13.32 -6.78 -9.34
CA ALA A 63 -12.99 -8.00 -8.59
C ALA A 63 -12.57 -7.66 -7.15
N VAL A 64 -11.85 -6.55 -6.96
CA VAL A 64 -11.34 -6.10 -5.66
C VAL A 64 -11.94 -4.74 -5.32
N GLY A 65 -12.46 -4.57 -4.10
CA GLY A 65 -12.97 -3.28 -3.63
C GLY A 65 -11.86 -2.38 -3.11
N GLN A 66 -11.08 -2.88 -2.15
CA GLN A 66 -10.04 -2.12 -1.46
C GLN A 66 -8.76 -2.93 -1.33
N VAL A 67 -7.62 -2.26 -1.46
CA VAL A 67 -6.30 -2.81 -1.14
C VAL A 67 -5.66 -1.95 -0.07
N ARG A 68 -5.14 -2.59 0.97
CA ARG A 68 -4.47 -1.93 2.10
C ARG A 68 -3.23 -2.71 2.50
N GLN A 69 -2.26 -2.02 3.09
CA GLN A 69 -1.19 -2.72 3.81
C GLN A 69 -1.73 -3.36 5.07
N LEU A 70 -1.17 -4.49 5.47
CA LEU A 70 -1.58 -5.23 6.66
C LEU A 70 -1.52 -4.34 7.92
N TYR A 71 -0.48 -3.53 8.03
CA TYR A 71 -0.30 -2.58 9.12
C TYR A 71 -1.47 -1.59 9.22
N ASP A 72 -1.80 -0.92 8.13
CA ASP A 72 -2.88 0.08 8.10
C ASP A 72 -4.26 -0.54 8.39
N ALA A 73 -4.45 -1.81 8.06
CA ALA A 73 -5.70 -2.51 8.24
C ALA A 73 -5.94 -2.98 9.68
N HIS A 74 -4.89 -3.32 10.43
CA HIS A 74 -5.03 -4.02 11.72
C HIS A 74 -4.22 -3.42 12.87
N PHE A 75 -3.20 -2.63 12.60
CA PHE A 75 -2.22 -2.21 13.61
C PHE A 75 -2.12 -0.68 13.79
N ALA A 76 -2.63 0.11 12.84
CA ALA A 76 -2.56 1.57 12.91
C ALA A 76 -3.31 2.21 14.11
N SER A 77 -4.29 1.54 14.72
CA SER A 77 -4.95 2.04 15.94
C SER A 77 -4.20 1.70 17.21
N LEU A 78 -3.23 0.78 17.12
CA LEU A 78 -2.41 0.32 18.24
C LEU A 78 -1.04 0.99 18.23
N SER A 79 -0.72 1.73 17.17
CA SER A 79 0.59 2.36 17.00
C SER A 79 0.72 3.61 17.86
N THR A 80 1.85 3.73 18.54
CA THR A 80 2.22 4.99 19.18
C THR A 80 2.81 5.94 18.13
N PRO A 81 2.83 7.26 18.38
CA PRO A 81 3.51 8.21 17.50
C PRO A 81 5.00 7.93 17.28
N GLU A 82 5.62 7.06 18.10
CA GLU A 82 7.00 6.61 17.93
C GLU A 82 7.13 5.46 16.94
N ASP A 83 6.14 4.56 16.88
CA ASP A 83 6.10 3.43 15.95
C ASP A 83 5.95 3.90 14.49
N ASP A 84 5.16 4.96 14.28
CA ASP A 84 4.98 5.61 12.98
C ASP A 84 6.30 6.09 12.36
N ARG A 85 7.32 6.39 13.19
CA ARG A 85 8.64 6.84 12.70
C ARG A 85 9.53 5.71 12.19
N ARG A 86 9.30 4.45 12.62
CA ARG A 86 10.05 3.28 12.12
C ARG A 86 9.44 2.71 10.83
N GLY A 87 8.17 3.01 10.56
CA GLY A 87 7.47 2.66 9.31
C GLY A 87 7.86 3.57 8.15
N GLY A 88 9.06 3.37 7.58
CA GLY A 88 9.51 4.13 6.42
C GLY A 88 8.57 4.01 5.20
N GLY A 89 8.00 5.14 4.76
CA GLY A 89 7.69 5.44 3.36
C GLY A 89 6.22 5.38 2.93
N GLY A 90 5.58 6.55 2.76
CA GLY A 90 4.29 6.66 2.07
C GLY A 90 3.57 7.99 2.30
N ARG A 91 4.02 9.04 1.61
CA ARG A 91 3.42 10.39 1.59
C ARG A 91 1.90 10.33 1.34
N ARG A 92 1.09 10.96 2.20
CA ARG A 92 -0.34 11.18 1.97
C ARG A 92 -0.54 12.04 0.71
N VAL A 93 -1.19 11.49 -0.32
CA VAL A 93 -1.82 12.27 -1.39
C VAL A 93 -3.11 12.89 -0.80
N GLY A 94 -3.31 14.17 -1.09
CA GLY A 94 -4.16 15.08 -0.31
C GLY A 94 -5.69 14.97 -0.48
N GLY A 95 -6.38 15.77 0.34
CA GLY A 95 -7.78 16.13 0.23
C GLY A 95 -8.00 17.46 0.95
N GLY A 96 -8.50 18.47 0.24
CA GLY A 96 -8.55 19.88 0.65
C GLY A 96 -9.64 20.25 1.66
N GLY A 97 -9.61 21.52 2.07
CA GLY A 97 -10.65 22.17 2.87
C GLY A 97 -10.21 23.56 3.32
N GLY A 98 -10.72 24.60 2.66
CA GLY A 98 -10.40 26.00 2.94
C GLY A 98 -11.00 26.52 4.25
N GLY A 99 -10.45 27.64 4.72
CA GLY A 99 -10.98 28.40 5.86
C GLY A 99 -10.23 29.71 6.01
N GLY A 100 -10.85 30.80 5.59
CA GLY A 100 -10.27 32.14 5.51
C GLY A 100 -9.87 32.72 6.87
N LYS A 101 -8.81 33.55 6.88
CA LYS A 101 -8.49 34.44 8.00
C LYS A 101 -8.96 35.86 7.69
N GLY A 102 -10.08 36.22 8.30
CA GLY A 102 -10.51 37.60 8.49
C GLY A 102 -9.63 38.33 9.51
N LYS A 103 -9.57 39.66 9.32
CA LYS A 103 -8.75 40.65 10.04
C LYS A 103 -9.01 40.73 11.55
N GLY A 104 -7.99 41.18 12.29
CA GLY A 104 -8.15 41.70 13.66
C GLY A 104 -6.96 42.57 14.09
N LYS A 105 -7.18 43.88 14.16
CA LYS A 105 -6.25 44.97 14.53
C LYS A 105 -5.74 44.87 15.97
N GLY A 106 -4.61 45.53 16.27
CA GLY A 106 -4.48 46.24 17.55
C GLY A 106 -3.07 46.58 18.04
N LYS A 107 -2.69 47.86 17.86
CA LYS A 107 -1.91 48.76 18.78
C LYS A 107 -0.65 48.16 19.43
N GLY A 108 0.57 48.63 19.16
CA GLY A 108 1.02 50.01 19.25
C GLY A 108 1.70 50.26 20.60
N LYS A 109 2.99 50.62 20.59
CA LYS A 109 3.67 51.53 21.54
C LYS A 109 5.17 51.57 21.22
N GLY A 110 5.66 52.78 20.91
CA GLY A 110 7.09 53.08 20.82
C GLY A 110 7.65 53.63 22.13
N LYS A 111 8.85 54.24 22.00
CA LYS A 111 9.75 54.84 23.01
C LYS A 111 10.73 53.82 23.62
N LYS A 112 12.05 54.02 23.65
CA LYS A 112 12.93 55.17 23.41
C LYS A 112 14.15 54.71 22.64
#